data_AF-A0A924SXF8-F1
#
_entry.id   AF-A0A924SXF8-F1
#
_cell.length_a   1.000
_cell.length_b   1.000
_cell.length_c   1.000
_cell.angle_alpha   90.00
_cell.angle_beta   90.00
_cell.angle_gamma   90.00
#
_symmetry.space_group_name_H-M   'P 1'
#
loop_
_entity.id
_entity.type
_entity.pdbx_description
1 polymer ?
#
loop_
_entity_poly.entity_id
_entity_poly.type
_entity_poly.pdbx_seq_one_letter_code
_entity_poly.pdbx_strand_id
1 'polypeptide(L)'
;MKFSLQIQTGAGSKSRSRSLFQIPKNPAKGPARTVMILALWMTLASCSLAVVRPQQDMSDTSAAIKAAREVNAETLSPDLYRQANEAFFRARNEYRLKNFDLAKSYAAKARGFAERAEFESMQSGAQRMSTATPDAPPPPPPEPYAYPAPVGTPANPALQGTPSAPSTTQTPGSPSAGPSVPGGAPGTGGTPNPGGPSSP
;
A
#
# COMPACT_ATOMS: atom_id res chain seq x y z
N MET A 1 13.56 25.71 23.58
CA MET A 1 12.29 25.99 22.88
C MET A 1 11.32 24.87 23.24
N LYS A 2 10.26 25.16 24.01
CA LYS A 2 9.28 24.16 24.49
C LYS A 2 8.08 24.12 23.53
N PHE A 3 7.96 23.06 22.73
CA PHE A 3 6.77 22.82 21.90
C PHE A 3 5.71 22.12 22.75
N SER A 4 4.72 22.89 23.20
CA SER A 4 3.55 22.40 23.91
C SER A 4 2.52 21.95 22.87
N LEU A 5 2.41 20.64 22.66
CA LEU A 5 1.45 20.05 21.73
C LEU A 5 0.14 19.76 22.48
N GLN A 6 -0.79 20.72 22.49
CA GLN A 6 -2.16 20.47 22.92
C GLN A 6 -2.90 19.66 21.84
N ILE A 7 -3.15 18.38 22.11
CA ILE A 7 -4.10 17.59 21.31
C ILE A 7 -5.47 17.73 21.94
N GLN A 8 -6.31 18.56 21.31
CA GLN A 8 -7.68 18.81 21.71
C GLN A 8 -8.58 17.71 21.12
N THR A 9 -8.95 16.72 21.93
CA THR A 9 -9.90 15.66 21.56
C THR A 9 -11.33 16.12 21.85
N GLY A 10 -11.98 16.71 20.83
CA GLY A 10 -13.38 17.12 20.90
C GLY A 10 -14.34 15.94 20.79
N ALA A 11 -14.70 15.34 21.92
CA ALA A 11 -15.78 14.35 22.01
C ALA A 11 -17.16 15.05 21.98
N GLY A 12 -17.66 15.35 20.78
CA GLY A 12 -19.01 15.90 20.58
C GLY A 12 -20.10 14.83 20.70
N SER A 13 -20.59 14.60 21.92
CA SER A 13 -21.76 13.75 22.19
C SER A 13 -23.05 14.45 21.76
N LYS A 14 -23.54 14.15 20.55
CA LYS A 14 -24.87 14.57 20.10
C LYS A 14 -25.92 13.60 20.64
N SER A 15 -26.61 14.07 21.67
CA SER A 15 -27.84 13.51 22.24
C SER A 15 -28.86 13.19 21.14
N ARG A 16 -29.21 11.91 20.99
CA ARG A 16 -30.25 11.43 20.08
C ARG A 16 -31.61 11.54 20.77
N SER A 17 -32.37 12.58 20.42
CA SER A 17 -33.82 12.60 20.64
C SER A 17 -34.46 11.40 19.93
N ARG A 18 -35.02 10.49 20.73
CA ARG A 18 -35.87 9.38 20.26
C ARG A 18 -37.17 9.97 19.70
N SER A 19 -37.22 10.21 18.39
CA SER A 19 -38.51 10.40 17.72
C SER A 19 -39.20 9.04 17.60
N LEU A 20 -40.34 8.95 18.27
CA LEU A 20 -41.27 7.83 18.23
C LEU A 20 -41.85 7.76 16.80
N PHE A 21 -41.19 7.02 15.92
CA PHE A 21 -41.66 6.80 14.55
C PHE A 21 -42.95 5.97 14.59
N GLN A 22 -44.08 6.64 14.41
CA GLN A 22 -45.35 5.98 14.12
C GLN A 22 -45.23 5.29 12.75
N ILE A 23 -45.48 3.97 12.73
CA ILE A 23 -45.44 3.14 11.53
C ILE A 23 -46.78 3.29 10.81
N PRO A 24 -46.86 3.91 9.61
CA PRO A 24 -48.09 3.94 8.84
C PRO A 24 -48.41 2.55 8.29
N LYS A 25 -49.57 2.00 8.67
CA LYS A 25 -50.14 0.77 8.10
C LYS A 25 -50.71 1.07 6.72
N ASN A 26 -49.90 0.94 5.67
CA ASN A 26 -50.37 1.05 4.29
C ASN A 26 -50.87 -0.32 3.77
N PRO A 27 -52.08 -0.39 3.18
CA PRO A 27 -52.65 -1.63 2.67
C PRO A 27 -52.09 -2.02 1.29
N ALA A 28 -51.78 -3.31 1.15
CA ALA A 28 -51.75 -4.13 -0.06
C ALA A 28 -51.25 -3.47 -1.37
N LYS A 29 -49.93 -3.29 -1.50
CA LYS A 29 -49.27 -3.24 -2.83
C LYS A 29 -48.71 -4.63 -3.13
N GLY A 30 -49.12 -5.22 -4.25
CA GLY A 30 -48.83 -6.61 -4.62
C GLY A 30 -47.35 -7.00 -4.62
N PRO A 31 -47.03 -8.31 -4.61
CA PRO A 31 -45.69 -8.85 -4.37
C PRO A 31 -44.63 -8.31 -5.34
N ALA A 32 -45.03 -7.90 -6.55
CA ALA A 32 -44.13 -7.33 -7.56
C ALA A 32 -43.35 -6.09 -7.09
N ARG A 33 -43.97 -5.20 -6.30
CA ARG A 33 -43.28 -3.99 -5.80
C ARG A 33 -42.27 -4.33 -4.70
N THR A 34 -42.58 -5.30 -3.85
CA THR A 34 -41.67 -5.76 -2.79
C THR A 34 -40.46 -6.47 -3.38
N VAL A 35 -40.65 -7.31 -4.40
CA VAL A 35 -39.55 -7.98 -5.11
C VAL A 35 -38.61 -6.96 -5.76
N MET A 36 -39.14 -5.90 -6.37
CA MET A 36 -38.33 -4.83 -6.96
C MET A 36 -37.50 -4.08 -5.91
N ILE A 37 -38.10 -3.75 -4.77
CA ILE A 37 -37.40 -3.08 -3.67
C ILE A 37 -36.31 -3.99 -3.11
N LEU A 38 -36.58 -5.28 -2.90
CA LEU A 38 -35.60 -6.23 -2.36
C LEU A 38 -34.44 -6.49 -3.31
N ALA A 39 -34.70 -6.56 -4.62
CA ALA A 39 -33.67 -6.63 -5.65
C ALA A 39 -32.79 -5.37 -5.69
N LEU A 40 -33.39 -4.19 -5.55
CA LEU A 40 -32.66 -2.91 -5.47
C LEU A 40 -31.77 -2.84 -4.21
N TRP A 41 -32.24 -3.36 -3.07
CA TRP A 41 -31.43 -3.45 -1.86
C TRP A 41 -30.26 -4.43 -2.04
N MET A 42 -30.46 -5.56 -2.73
CA MET A 42 -29.38 -6.52 -3.01
C MET A 42 -28.32 -5.96 -3.97
N THR A 43 -28.71 -5.20 -4.99
CA THR A 43 -27.74 -4.56 -5.89
C THR A 43 -26.99 -3.42 -5.19
N LEU A 44 -27.66 -2.60 -4.37
CA LEU A 44 -27.00 -1.55 -3.58
C LEU A 44 -26.04 -2.11 -2.52
N ALA A 45 -26.38 -3.24 -1.87
CA ALA A 45 -25.50 -3.90 -0.91
C ALA A 45 -24.23 -4.48 -1.57
N SER A 46 -24.31 -4.86 -2.85
CA SER A 46 -23.17 -5.44 -3.57
C SER A 46 -22.04 -4.43 -3.89
N CYS A 47 -22.34 -3.13 -3.95
CA CYS A 47 -21.35 -2.10 -4.29
C CYS A 47 -20.47 -1.65 -3.11
N SER A 48 -20.76 -2.04 -1.86
CA SER A 48 -20.01 -1.56 -0.68
C SER A 48 -18.67 -2.27 -0.45
N LEU A 49 -18.31 -3.28 -1.25
CA LEU A 49 -17.07 -4.06 -1.07
C LEU A 49 -15.87 -3.49 -1.82
N ALA A 50 -16.03 -2.42 -2.60
CA ALA A 50 -14.94 -1.79 -3.36
C ALA A 50 -14.15 -0.78 -2.50
N VAL A 51 -13.62 -1.20 -1.35
CA VAL A 51 -12.60 -0.40 -0.66
C VAL A 51 -11.29 -0.52 -1.45
N VAL A 52 -10.88 0.58 -2.09
CA VAL A 52 -9.68 0.63 -2.93
C VAL A 52 -8.45 0.43 -2.04
N ARG A 53 -7.65 -0.60 -2.36
CA ARG A 53 -6.39 -0.87 -1.66
C ARG A 53 -5.38 0.21 -2.05
N PRO A 54 -4.71 0.91 -1.11
CA PRO A 54 -3.77 1.98 -1.38
C PRO A 54 -2.39 1.43 -1.81
N GLN A 55 -2.37 0.58 -2.85
CA GLN A 55 -1.15 -0.02 -3.39
C GLN A 55 -0.19 1.04 -3.92
N GLN A 56 -0.73 2.05 -4.60
CA GLN A 56 0.06 3.16 -5.16
C GLN A 56 0.73 4.00 -4.07
N ASP A 57 0.01 4.37 -3.00
CA ASP A 57 0.59 5.14 -1.90
C ASP A 57 1.73 4.37 -1.20
N MET A 58 1.58 3.05 -1.07
CA MET A 58 2.58 2.17 -0.47
C MET A 58 3.83 2.02 -1.36
N SER A 59 3.64 1.90 -2.69
CA SER A 59 4.76 1.84 -3.63
C SER A 59 5.52 3.17 -3.67
N ASP A 60 4.81 4.30 -3.74
CA ASP A 60 5.41 5.64 -3.74
C ASP A 60 6.23 5.88 -2.47
N THR A 61 5.70 5.50 -1.31
CA THR A 61 6.40 5.63 -0.02
C THR A 61 7.68 4.78 -0.01
N SER A 62 7.62 3.55 -0.53
CA SER A 62 8.81 2.68 -0.61
C SER A 62 9.88 3.24 -1.56
N ALA A 63 9.46 3.86 -2.66
CA ALA A 63 10.36 4.55 -3.58
C ALA A 63 11.01 5.78 -2.93
N ALA A 64 10.24 6.57 -2.18
CA ALA A 64 10.76 7.73 -1.44
C ALA A 64 11.78 7.33 -0.35
N ILE A 65 11.51 6.28 0.44
CA ILE A 65 12.47 5.78 1.43
C ILE A 65 13.76 5.27 0.75
N LYS A 66 13.63 4.65 -0.43
CA LYS A 66 14.78 4.21 -1.23
C LYS A 66 15.60 5.41 -1.72
N ALA A 67 14.97 6.44 -2.25
CA ALA A 67 15.64 7.67 -2.68
C ALA A 67 16.37 8.37 -1.52
N ALA A 68 15.74 8.45 -0.34
CA ALA A 68 16.39 8.98 0.86
C ALA A 68 17.62 8.14 1.28
N ARG A 69 17.57 6.82 1.11
CA ARG A 69 18.73 5.96 1.36
C ARG A 69 19.87 6.21 0.36
N GLU A 70 19.56 6.44 -0.93
CA GLU A 70 20.56 6.70 -1.98
C GLU A 70 21.38 7.99 -1.74
N VAL A 71 20.85 8.94 -0.96
CA VAL A 71 21.58 10.14 -0.49
C VAL A 71 22.19 9.98 0.91
N ASN A 72 22.30 8.76 1.44
CA ASN A 72 22.82 8.47 2.78
C ASN A 72 22.09 9.22 3.91
N ALA A 73 20.77 9.34 3.82
CA ALA A 73 19.98 9.96 4.89
C ALA A 73 20.08 9.22 6.24
N GLU A 74 20.43 7.94 6.23
CA GLU A 74 20.71 7.15 7.43
C GLU A 74 21.82 7.74 8.30
N THR A 75 22.84 8.36 7.69
CA THR A 75 23.98 8.96 8.41
C THR A 75 23.81 10.46 8.61
N LEU A 76 23.22 11.15 7.63
CA LEU A 76 23.14 12.62 7.61
C LEU A 76 21.90 13.17 8.31
N SER A 77 20.78 12.45 8.27
CA SER A 77 19.51 12.85 8.88
C SER A 77 18.78 11.66 9.55
N PRO A 78 19.43 10.99 10.53
CA PRO A 78 18.93 9.74 11.11
C PRO A 78 17.56 9.88 11.79
N ASP A 79 17.26 11.05 12.35
CA ASP A 79 16.00 11.29 13.07
C ASP A 79 14.78 11.24 12.14
N LEU A 80 14.85 11.90 10.98
CA LEU A 80 13.78 11.90 9.99
C LEU A 80 13.69 10.53 9.30
N TYR A 81 14.83 9.92 8.98
CA TYR A 81 14.85 8.61 8.34
C TYR A 81 14.26 7.51 9.24
N ARG A 82 14.55 7.53 10.55
CA ARG A 82 13.94 6.58 11.51
C ARG A 82 12.44 6.79 11.62
N GLN A 83 11.97 8.03 11.71
CA GLN A 83 10.53 8.36 11.73
C GLN A 83 9.80 7.88 10.47
N ALA A 84 10.42 8.04 9.29
CA ALA A 84 9.88 7.54 8.04
C ALA A 84 9.69 6.01 8.08
N ASN A 85 10.71 5.28 8.53
CA ASN A 85 10.64 3.82 8.65
C ASN A 85 9.58 3.37 9.67
N GLU A 86 9.54 3.96 10.87
CA GLU A 86 8.55 3.62 11.88
C GLU A 86 7.11 3.85 11.37
N ALA A 87 6.86 4.98 10.71
CA ALA A 87 5.57 5.27 10.11
C ALA A 87 5.21 4.27 8.99
N PHE A 88 6.18 3.88 8.15
CA PHE A 88 5.96 2.91 7.08
C PHE A 88 5.72 1.49 7.60
N PHE A 89 6.39 1.09 8.68
CA PHE A 89 6.11 -0.17 9.38
C PHE A 89 4.68 -0.21 9.92
N ARG A 90 4.20 0.88 10.53
CA ARG A 90 2.80 1.00 10.96
C ARG A 90 1.86 0.92 9.77
N ALA A 91 2.15 1.61 8.66
CA ALA A 91 1.35 1.56 7.44
C ALA A 91 1.22 0.11 6.91
N ARG A 92 2.33 -0.65 6.89
CA ARG A 92 2.33 -2.07 6.50
C ARG A 92 1.52 -2.94 7.45
N ASN A 93 1.58 -2.68 8.75
CA ASN A 93 0.79 -3.42 9.74
C ASN A 93 -0.72 -3.16 9.52
N GLU A 94 -1.14 -1.89 9.42
CA GLU A 94 -2.53 -1.51 9.15
C GLU A 94 -3.03 -2.06 7.81
N TYR A 95 -2.16 -2.09 6.79
CA TYR A 95 -2.49 -2.68 5.49
C TYR A 95 -2.78 -4.19 5.62
N ARG A 96 -2.02 -4.93 6.44
CA ARG A 96 -2.26 -6.37 6.71
C ARG A 96 -3.55 -6.59 7.49
N LEU A 97 -3.90 -5.67 8.40
CA LEU A 97 -5.16 -5.67 9.15
C LEU A 97 -6.37 -5.21 8.32
N LYS A 98 -6.17 -4.85 7.03
CA LYS A 98 -7.20 -4.33 6.11
C LYS A 98 -7.79 -2.97 6.54
N ASN A 99 -7.08 -2.21 7.38
CA ASN A 99 -7.41 -0.85 7.76
C ASN A 99 -6.84 0.15 6.74
N PHE A 100 -7.42 0.17 5.53
CA PHE A 100 -6.84 0.88 4.39
C PHE A 100 -6.75 2.40 4.57
N ASP A 101 -7.69 3.03 5.27
CA ASP A 101 -7.67 4.48 5.53
C ASP A 101 -6.48 4.87 6.44
N LEU A 102 -6.27 4.10 7.51
CA LEU A 102 -5.14 4.30 8.42
C LEU A 102 -3.81 4.01 7.70
N ALA A 103 -3.75 2.91 6.95
CA ALA A 103 -2.57 2.56 6.14
C ALA A 103 -2.19 3.70 5.19
N LYS A 104 -3.16 4.28 4.47
CA LYS A 104 -2.96 5.44 3.60
C LYS A 104 -2.43 6.66 4.37
N SER A 105 -3.01 6.96 5.52
CA SER A 105 -2.59 8.11 6.34
C SER A 105 -1.15 7.96 6.86
N TYR A 106 -0.74 6.75 7.25
CA TYR A 106 0.62 6.47 7.70
C TYR A 106 1.61 6.45 6.53
N ALA A 107 1.23 5.92 5.37
CA ALA A 107 2.04 5.96 4.15
C ALA A 107 2.35 7.41 3.73
N ALA A 108 1.34 8.28 3.68
CA ALA A 108 1.53 9.70 3.37
C ALA A 108 2.48 10.40 4.35
N LYS A 109 2.38 10.11 5.66
CA LYS A 109 3.32 10.64 6.67
C LYS A 109 4.74 10.13 6.47
N ALA A 110 4.90 8.82 6.26
CA ALA A 110 6.19 8.19 6.02
C ALA A 110 6.88 8.76 4.78
N ARG A 111 6.13 8.95 3.68
CA ARG A 111 6.60 9.61 2.46
C ARG A 111 7.11 11.03 2.75
N GLY A 112 6.32 11.84 3.45
CA GLY A 112 6.73 13.20 3.80
C GLY A 112 7.99 13.27 4.69
N PHE A 113 8.18 12.31 5.60
CA PHE A 113 9.43 12.23 6.37
C PHE A 113 10.62 11.80 5.51
N ALA A 114 10.43 10.84 4.59
CA ALA A 114 11.48 10.40 3.68
C ALA A 114 11.94 11.52 2.72
N GLU A 115 11.00 12.26 2.13
CA GLU A 115 11.28 13.40 1.24
C GLU A 115 12.06 14.52 1.98
N ARG A 116 11.70 14.80 3.25
CA ARG A 116 12.43 15.76 4.08
C ARG A 116 13.84 15.27 4.44
N ALA A 117 13.98 13.99 4.79
CA ALA A 117 15.28 13.39 5.10
C ALA A 117 16.20 13.44 3.88
N GLU A 118 15.67 13.15 2.69
CA GLU A 118 16.40 13.27 1.43
C GLU A 118 16.89 14.71 1.22
N PHE A 119 15.99 15.70 1.36
CA PHE A 119 16.31 17.10 1.17
C PHE A 119 17.35 17.63 2.18
N GLU A 120 17.23 17.30 3.46
CA GLU A 120 18.18 17.68 4.50
C GLU A 120 19.56 17.05 4.28
N SER A 121 19.60 15.82 3.80
CA SER A 121 20.84 15.13 3.45
C SER A 121 21.51 15.79 2.25
N MET A 122 20.74 16.15 1.21
CA MET A 122 21.25 16.90 0.06
C MET A 122 21.81 18.28 0.46
N GLN A 123 21.15 19.00 1.37
CA GLN A 123 21.68 20.26 1.90
C GLN A 123 22.99 20.08 2.68
N SER A 124 23.13 18.96 3.39
CA SER A 124 24.34 18.60 4.13
C SER A 124 25.52 18.17 3.24
N GLY A 125 25.37 18.29 1.91
CA GLY A 125 26.40 17.93 0.95
C GLY A 125 26.37 16.46 0.51
N ALA A 126 25.27 15.73 0.76
CA ALA A 126 25.09 14.42 0.16
C ALA A 126 25.10 14.54 -1.36
N GLN A 127 26.07 13.91 -1.99
CA GLN A 127 25.92 13.58 -3.39
C GLN A 127 24.97 12.38 -3.44
N ARG A 128 23.93 12.46 -4.28
CA ARG A 128 23.25 11.24 -4.72
C ARG A 128 24.37 10.33 -5.18
N MET A 129 24.59 9.22 -4.48
CA MET A 129 25.50 8.21 -4.97
C MET A 129 24.96 7.89 -6.33
N SER A 130 25.63 8.40 -7.37
CA SER A 130 25.17 8.28 -8.73
C SER A 130 24.87 6.81 -8.84
N THR A 131 23.60 6.48 -9.03
CA THR A 131 23.21 5.16 -9.49
C THR A 131 23.92 5.08 -10.82
N ALA A 132 25.19 4.68 -10.78
CA ALA A 132 26.00 4.33 -11.91
C ALA A 132 25.05 3.45 -12.68
N THR A 133 24.64 3.98 -13.84
CA THR A 133 23.60 3.44 -14.71
C THR A 133 23.63 1.93 -14.52
N PRO A 134 22.62 1.31 -13.87
CA PRO A 134 22.71 -0.09 -13.48
C PRO A 134 23.22 -0.81 -14.69
N ASP A 135 24.45 -1.31 -14.57
CA ASP A 135 25.31 -1.74 -15.68
C ASP A 135 24.39 -2.37 -16.71
N ALA A 136 24.29 -1.73 -17.89
CA ALA A 136 23.26 -2.04 -18.89
C ALA A 136 23.08 -3.56 -18.87
N PRO A 137 21.87 -4.07 -18.52
CA PRO A 137 21.69 -5.45 -18.09
C PRO A 137 22.51 -6.33 -19.02
N PRO A 138 23.46 -7.14 -18.49
CA PRO A 138 24.49 -7.78 -19.28
C PRO A 138 23.80 -8.34 -20.51
N PRO A 139 24.30 -8.03 -21.73
CA PRO A 139 23.61 -8.32 -22.97
C PRO A 139 23.07 -9.74 -22.85
N PRO A 140 21.76 -9.95 -23.08
CA PRO A 140 21.14 -11.25 -22.83
C PRO A 140 22.04 -12.31 -23.45
N PRO A 141 22.40 -13.38 -22.70
CA PRO A 141 23.24 -14.44 -23.25
C PRO A 141 22.67 -14.83 -24.61
N PRO A 142 23.50 -14.93 -25.66
CA PRO A 142 23.01 -15.14 -27.02
C PRO A 142 22.06 -16.34 -27.00
N GLU A 143 20.77 -16.09 -27.26
CA GLU A 143 19.73 -17.09 -27.02
C GLU A 143 20.06 -18.39 -27.77
N PRO A 144 20.39 -19.50 -27.07
CA PRO A 144 20.73 -20.77 -27.73
C PRO A 144 19.52 -21.46 -28.38
N TYR A 145 18.34 -20.85 -28.30
CA TYR A 145 17.09 -21.41 -28.77
C TYR A 145 16.37 -20.36 -29.61
N ALA A 146 16.67 -20.35 -30.90
CA ALA A 146 15.71 -19.82 -31.87
C ALA A 146 14.43 -20.63 -31.68
N TYR A 147 13.46 -20.09 -30.95
CA TYR A 147 12.12 -20.67 -30.91
C TYR A 147 11.67 -20.77 -32.37
N PRO A 148 11.46 -22.00 -32.91
CA PRO A 148 10.98 -22.13 -34.26
C PRO A 148 9.68 -21.33 -34.33
N ALA A 149 9.59 -20.45 -35.33
CA ALA A 149 8.37 -19.68 -35.58
C ALA A 149 7.20 -20.66 -35.49
N PRO A 150 6.18 -20.37 -34.66
CA PRO A 150 5.05 -21.29 -34.49
C PRO A 150 4.50 -21.57 -35.89
N VAL A 151 4.70 -22.80 -36.37
CA VAL A 151 4.18 -23.25 -37.64
C VAL A 151 2.67 -23.21 -37.45
N GLY A 152 2.05 -22.16 -38.00
CA GLY A 152 0.63 -21.91 -37.84
C GLY A 152 -0.13 -23.17 -38.21
N THR A 153 -0.75 -23.80 -37.21
CA THR A 153 -1.71 -24.86 -37.48
C THR A 153 -2.84 -24.18 -38.26
N PRO A 154 -3.18 -24.64 -39.47
CA PRO A 154 -4.23 -24.00 -40.27
C PRO A 154 -5.50 -23.93 -39.43
N ALA A 155 -6.04 -22.72 -39.33
CA ALA A 155 -7.25 -22.44 -38.57
C ALA A 155 -8.36 -23.41 -39.02
N ASN A 156 -8.80 -24.27 -38.11
CA ASN A 156 -9.95 -25.12 -38.34
C ASN A 156 -11.19 -24.21 -38.45
N PRO A 157 -11.87 -24.13 -39.61
CA PRO A 157 -12.93 -23.15 -39.87
C PRO A 157 -14.25 -23.39 -39.10
N ALA A 158 -14.27 -24.28 -38.10
CA ALA A 158 -15.49 -24.77 -37.47
C ALA A 158 -15.99 -23.99 -36.23
N LEU A 159 -15.32 -22.90 -35.80
CA LEU A 159 -15.73 -22.12 -34.61
C LEU A 159 -15.80 -20.62 -34.90
N GLN A 160 -16.56 -20.26 -35.93
CA GLN A 160 -16.98 -18.88 -36.18
C GLN A 160 -18.33 -18.65 -35.49
N GLY A 161 -18.31 -18.19 -34.23
CA GLY A 161 -19.57 -17.92 -33.54
C GLY A 161 -19.51 -17.62 -32.06
N THR A 162 -18.62 -16.75 -31.58
CA THR A 162 -18.87 -16.03 -30.32
C THR A 162 -18.35 -14.59 -30.40
N PRO A 163 -19.18 -13.57 -30.13
CA PRO A 163 -18.81 -12.18 -30.22
C PRO A 163 -17.74 -11.81 -29.18
N SER A 164 -16.76 -11.05 -29.68
CA SER A 164 -15.58 -10.54 -29.01
C SER A 164 -15.91 -9.75 -27.75
N ALA A 165 -15.33 -10.16 -26.62
CA ALA A 165 -15.22 -9.32 -25.44
C ALA A 165 -14.15 -8.23 -25.68
N PRO A 166 -14.33 -7.01 -25.14
CA PRO A 166 -13.38 -5.91 -25.32
C PRO A 166 -12.03 -6.22 -24.65
N SER A 167 -10.98 -6.19 -25.46
CA SER A 167 -9.58 -6.31 -25.08
C SER A 167 -9.20 -5.18 -24.13
N THR A 168 -9.10 -5.50 -22.84
CA THR A 168 -8.38 -4.65 -21.89
C THR A 168 -6.89 -4.88 -22.11
N THR A 169 -6.18 -3.84 -22.53
CA THR A 169 -4.71 -3.78 -22.60
C THR A 169 -4.13 -4.09 -21.22
N GLN A 170 -3.81 -5.37 -20.97
CA GLN A 170 -2.97 -5.79 -19.85
C GLN A 170 -1.53 -5.68 -20.32
N THR A 171 -0.84 -4.66 -19.81
CA THR A 171 0.63 -4.62 -19.78
C THR A 171 1.10 -5.77 -18.88
N PRO A 172 1.96 -6.69 -19.35
CA PRO A 172 2.52 -7.73 -18.49
C PRO A 172 3.56 -7.08 -17.57
N GLY A 173 3.16 -6.78 -16.34
CA GLY A 173 4.09 -6.58 -15.25
C GLY A 173 4.73 -7.93 -14.91
N SER A 174 6.02 -8.07 -15.21
CA SER A 174 6.85 -9.18 -14.78
C SER A 174 6.63 -9.51 -13.29
N PRO A 175 6.44 -10.79 -12.92
CA PRO A 175 6.57 -11.19 -11.53
C PRO A 175 8.04 -11.01 -11.13
N SER A 176 8.32 -9.95 -10.38
CA SER A 176 9.57 -9.82 -9.64
C SER A 176 9.62 -10.97 -8.64
N ALA A 177 10.40 -12.00 -8.99
CA ALA A 177 10.82 -13.04 -8.07
C ALA A 177 11.58 -12.36 -6.93
N GLY A 178 10.93 -12.28 -5.77
CA GLY A 178 11.58 -11.78 -4.56
C GLY A 178 12.76 -12.69 -4.20
N PRO A 179 13.89 -12.14 -3.75
CA PRO A 179 14.97 -12.94 -3.23
C PRO A 179 14.49 -13.69 -1.99
N SER A 180 14.55 -15.01 -2.07
CA SER A 180 14.47 -15.92 -0.93
C SER A 180 15.54 -15.54 0.09
N VAL A 181 15.13 -14.87 1.16
CA VAL A 181 15.98 -14.58 2.32
C VAL A 181 16.24 -15.92 3.05
N PRO A 182 17.49 -16.36 3.19
CA PRO A 182 17.81 -17.52 4.02
C PRO A 182 17.47 -17.21 5.48
N GLY A 183 16.76 -18.14 6.12
CA GLY A 183 16.34 -18.06 7.51
C GLY A 183 17.51 -17.81 8.45
N GLY A 184 17.58 -16.59 8.99
CA GLY A 184 18.41 -16.27 10.14
C GLY A 184 17.79 -16.89 11.40
N ALA A 185 18.59 -17.70 12.08
CA ALA A 185 18.27 -18.33 13.35
C ALA A 185 17.79 -17.31 14.41
N PRO A 186 16.93 -17.71 15.36
CA PRO A 186 16.60 -16.90 16.53
C PRO A 186 17.83 -16.80 17.43
N GLY A 187 18.58 -15.69 17.28
CA GLY A 187 19.59 -15.28 18.24
C GLY A 187 18.93 -14.87 19.55
N THR A 188 19.11 -15.71 20.58
CA THR A 188 18.87 -15.41 21.99
C THR A 188 19.79 -14.25 22.41
N GLY A 189 19.24 -13.04 22.55
CA GLY A 189 20.00 -11.84 22.87
C GLY A 189 19.44 -11.08 24.06
N GLY A 190 19.97 -11.41 25.25
CA GLY A 190 20.23 -10.51 26.37
C GLY A 190 19.14 -9.52 26.81
N THR A 191 18.47 -9.83 27.92
CA THR A 191 17.90 -8.82 28.80
C THR A 191 18.98 -7.82 29.22
N PRO A 192 18.80 -6.50 28.97
CA PRO A 192 19.70 -5.50 29.52
C PRO A 192 19.55 -5.43 31.04
N ASN A 193 20.66 -5.65 31.71
CA ASN A 193 20.88 -5.46 33.14
C ASN A 193 20.57 -3.99 33.51
N PRO A 194 19.61 -3.70 34.42
CA PRO A 194 19.43 -2.36 34.95
C PRO A 194 20.55 -2.06 35.94
N GLY A 195 21.67 -1.57 35.42
CA GLY A 195 22.74 -0.97 36.23
C GLY A 195 22.17 0.19 37.04
N GLY A 196 22.08 -0.03 38.36
CA GLY A 196 21.66 0.98 39.31
C GLY A 196 22.64 2.15 39.39
N PRO A 197 22.17 3.36 39.74
CA PRO A 197 23.05 4.46 40.06
C PRO A 197 23.69 4.23 41.43
N SER A 198 24.95 3.81 41.42
CA SER A 198 25.89 4.03 42.52
C SER A 198 26.37 5.47 42.43
N SER A 199 26.03 6.32 43.40
CA SER A 199 26.75 7.56 43.62
C SER A 199 26.85 7.86 45.12
N PRO A 200 27.99 8.42 45.56
CA PRO A 200 28.42 8.56 46.95
C PRO A 200 27.68 9.64 47.75
#